data_AF-A0A6P1YS69-F1
#
_entry.id   AF-A0A6P1YS69-F1
#
_cell.length_a   1.000
_cell.length_b   1.000
_cell.length_c   1.000
_cell.angle_alpha   90.00
_cell.angle_beta   90.00
_cell.angle_gamma   90.00
#
_symmetry.space_group_name_H-M   'P 1'
#
loop_
_entity.id
_entity.type
_entity.pdbx_description
1 polymer ?
#
loop_
_entity_poly.entity_id
_entity_poly.type
_entity_poly.pdbx_seq_one_letter_code
_entity_poly.pdbx_strand_id
1 'polypeptide(L)'
;MLAEGFWVAIVVGVSAAVVIWVLAVRAAYRIVSRTSTSLMTRLLAVVWPFGVRQSADVSAETAASFNKMLVAFFIAILVAIASVAVYSNLTFVPPARMQ
;
A
#
# COMPACT_ATOMS: atom_id res chain seq x y z
N MET A 1 8.76 -16.26 -20.59
CA MET A 1 7.39 -16.60 -20.12
C MET A 1 7.22 -16.52 -18.60
N LEU A 2 7.84 -17.37 -17.77
CA LEU A 2 7.65 -17.31 -16.30
C LEU A 2 8.26 -16.04 -15.65
N ALA A 3 9.49 -15.67 -16.04
CA ALA A 3 10.16 -14.47 -15.53
C ALA A 3 9.41 -13.17 -15.86
N GLU A 4 8.78 -13.09 -17.03
CA GLU A 4 7.95 -11.94 -17.44
C GLU A 4 6.68 -11.85 -16.59
N GLY A 5 6.08 -12.99 -16.24
CA GLY A 5 4.90 -13.03 -15.36
C GLY A 5 5.17 -12.45 -13.97
N PHE A 6 6.34 -12.73 -13.38
CA PHE A 6 6.73 -12.13 -12.10
C PHE A 6 6.94 -10.62 -12.22
N TRP A 7 7.58 -10.14 -13.29
CA TRP A 7 7.72 -8.70 -13.54
C TRP A 7 6.36 -8.00 -13.64
N VAL A 8 5.42 -8.59 -14.37
CA VAL A 8 4.05 -8.06 -14.46
C VAL A 8 3.40 -8.01 -13.07
N ALA A 9 3.51 -9.08 -12.28
CA ALA A 9 2.95 -9.11 -10.93
C ALA A 9 3.57 -8.06 -9.99
N ILE A 10 4.88 -7.80 -10.11
CA ILE A 10 5.58 -6.72 -9.38
C ILE A 10 4.99 -5.37 -9.77
N VAL A 11 4.96 -5.05 -11.07
CA VAL A 11 4.48 -3.76 -11.56
C VAL A 11 3.02 -3.54 -11.20
N VAL A 12 2.17 -4.54 -11.37
CA VAL A 12 0.75 -4.48 -11.04
C VAL A 12 0.55 -4.32 -9.53
N GLY A 13 1.26 -5.10 -8.70
CA GLY A 13 1.17 -5.03 -7.24
C GLY A 13 1.60 -3.68 -6.69
N VAL A 14 2.76 -3.15 -7.15
CA VAL A 14 3.24 -1.83 -6.76
C VAL A 14 2.27 -0.73 -7.22
N SER A 15 1.81 -0.79 -8.47
CA SER A 15 0.88 0.21 -9.01
C SER A 15 -0.45 0.21 -8.25
N ALA A 16 -0.99 -0.98 -7.95
CA ALA A 16 -2.20 -1.11 -7.16
C ALA A 16 -2.03 -0.55 -5.75
N ALA A 17 -0.90 -0.86 -5.08
CA ALA A 17 -0.60 -0.32 -3.76
C ALA A 17 -0.53 1.22 -3.77
N VAL A 18 0.13 1.81 -4.78
CA VAL A 18 0.20 3.27 -4.95
C VAL A 18 -1.18 3.88 -5.17
N VAL A 19 -1.99 3.31 -6.08
CA VAL A 19 -3.35 3.79 -6.35
C VAL A 19 -4.21 3.73 -5.10
N ILE A 20 -4.19 2.62 -4.37
CA ILE A 20 -4.96 2.46 -3.12
C ILE A 20 -4.50 3.49 -2.08
N TRP A 21 -3.19 3.70 -1.93
CA TRP A 21 -2.65 4.69 -1.01
C TRP A 21 -3.12 6.11 -1.35
N VAL A 22 -3.04 6.52 -2.62
CA VAL A 22 -3.51 7.83 -3.08
C VAL A 22 -5.01 8.01 -2.83
N LEU A 23 -5.81 6.99 -3.11
CA LEU A 23 -7.25 7.02 -2.83
C LEU A 23 -7.53 7.14 -1.33
N ALA A 24 -6.79 6.41 -0.49
CA ALA A 24 -6.90 6.47 0.96
C ALA A 24 -6.50 7.86 1.49
N VAL A 25 -5.39 8.44 1.02
CA VAL A 25 -4.96 9.81 1.36
C VAL A 25 -6.02 10.82 0.96
N ARG A 26 -6.58 10.73 -0.25
CA ARG A 26 -7.62 11.66 -0.71
C ARG A 26 -8.88 11.56 0.16
N ALA A 27 -9.28 10.35 0.56
CA ALA A 27 -10.40 10.14 1.46
C ALA A 27 -10.10 10.68 2.88
N ALA A 28 -8.92 10.40 3.41
CA ALA A 28 -8.46 10.86 4.72
C ALA A 28 -8.42 12.39 4.78
N TYR A 29 -7.89 13.05 3.75
CA TYR A 29 -7.81 14.50 3.67
C TYR A 29 -9.19 15.15 3.64
N ARG A 30 -10.17 14.56 2.94
CA ARG A 30 -11.55 15.03 2.96
C ARG A 30 -12.16 15.00 4.36
N ILE A 31 -11.85 13.99 5.16
CA ILE A 31 -12.34 13.87 6.54
C ILE A 31 -11.66 14.93 7.43
N VAL A 32 -10.33 14.98 7.40
CA VAL A 32 -9.52 15.88 8.26
C VAL A 32 -9.72 17.36 7.90
N SER A 33 -10.04 17.68 6.64
CA SER A 33 -10.33 19.05 6.19
C SER A 33 -11.68 19.59 6.70
N ARG A 34 -12.61 18.72 7.09
CA ARG A 34 -13.93 19.11 7.63
C ARG A 34 -13.88 19.43 9.13
N THR A 35 -12.83 19.00 9.81
CA THR A 35 -12.61 19.21 11.24
C THR A 35 -11.50 20.24 11.46
N SER A 36 -11.61 21.04 12.52
CA SER A 36 -10.54 21.96 12.94
C SER A 36 -9.38 21.16 13.53
N THR A 37 -8.51 20.66 12.65
CA THR A 37 -7.42 19.74 12.99
C THR A 37 -6.06 20.42 12.84
N SER A 38 -5.11 20.04 13.70
CA SER A 38 -3.75 20.53 13.67
C SER A 38 -3.03 20.16 12.36
N LEU A 39 -1.98 20.92 12.00
CA LEU A 39 -1.11 20.57 10.88
C LEU A 39 -0.52 19.16 11.02
N MET A 40 -0.16 18.76 12.25
CA MET A 40 0.36 17.42 12.55
C MET A 40 -0.65 16.33 12.17
N THR A 41 -1.93 16.53 12.48
CA THR A 41 -3.01 15.59 12.12
C THR A 41 -3.15 15.45 10.60
N ARG A 42 -2.98 16.54 9.84
CA ARG A 42 -3.00 16.50 8.37
C ARG A 42 -1.79 15.75 7.81
N LEU A 43 -0.60 15.94 8.39
CA LEU A 43 0.60 15.20 7.98
C LEU A 43 0.45 13.70 8.26
N LEU A 44 -0.07 13.34 9.44
CA LEU A 44 -0.36 11.95 9.79
C LEU A 44 -1.38 11.32 8.84
N ALA A 45 -2.36 12.08 8.34
CA ALA A 45 -3.31 11.59 7.35
C ALA A 45 -2.68 11.30 5.97
N VAL A 46 -1.52 11.88 5.66
CA VAL A 46 -0.77 11.59 4.43
C VAL A 46 0.19 10.41 4.63
N VAL A 47 0.89 10.38 5.77
CA VAL A 47 1.85 9.32 6.13
C VAL A 47 1.15 8.01 6.48
N TRP A 48 -0.05 8.08 7.05
CA TRP A 48 -0.84 6.93 7.45
C TRP A 48 -2.34 7.19 7.31
N PRO A 49 -2.87 7.24 6.06
CA PRO A 49 -4.27 7.60 5.81
C PRO A 49 -5.26 6.66 6.50
N PHE A 50 -4.89 5.40 6.70
CA PHE A 50 -5.75 4.40 7.33
C PHE A 50 -6.01 4.68 8.82
N GLY A 51 -5.18 5.49 9.48
CA GLY A 51 -5.37 5.86 10.90
C GLY A 51 -6.62 6.69 11.14
N VAL A 52 -7.11 7.42 10.12
CA VAL A 52 -8.31 8.27 10.22
C VAL A 52 -9.54 7.47 10.64
N ARG A 53 -9.62 6.17 10.34
CA ARG A 53 -10.72 5.29 10.77
C ARG A 53 -10.95 5.23 12.28
N GLN A 54 -9.95 5.61 13.09
CA GLN A 54 -10.05 5.63 14.56
C GLN A 54 -10.50 6.99 15.12
N SER A 55 -10.78 7.97 14.27
CA SER A 55 -11.26 9.29 14.71
C SER A 55 -12.72 9.21 15.16
N ALA A 56 -13.07 9.92 16.23
CA ALA A 56 -14.38 9.83 16.89
C ALA A 56 -15.57 10.17 15.97
N ASP A 57 -15.38 11.06 14.99
CA ASP A 57 -16.43 11.53 14.07
C ASP A 57 -16.62 10.64 12.82
N VAL A 58 -15.94 9.50 12.74
CA VAL A 58 -15.97 8.63 11.54
C VAL A 58 -17.06 7.57 11.67
N SER A 59 -17.96 7.52 10.68
CA SER A 59 -19.03 6.51 10.64
C SER A 59 -18.47 5.09 10.50
N ALA A 60 -19.25 4.10 10.96
CA ALA A 60 -18.88 2.68 10.86
C ALA A 60 -18.65 2.24 9.40
N GLU A 61 -19.44 2.75 8.47
CA GLU A 61 -19.33 2.46 7.03
C GLU A 61 -18.01 3.01 6.46
N THR A 62 -17.64 4.22 6.87
CA THR A 62 -16.38 4.84 6.46
C THR A 62 -15.20 4.06 7.02
N ALA A 63 -15.23 3.69 8.30
CA ALA A 63 -14.20 2.87 8.93
C ALA A 63 -14.07 1.49 8.24
N ALA A 64 -15.17 0.85 7.89
CA ALA A 64 -15.18 -0.41 7.13
C ALA A 64 -14.55 -0.25 5.74
N SER A 65 -14.81 0.88 5.06
CA SER A 65 -14.18 1.17 3.77
C SER A 65 -12.65 1.32 3.90
N PHE A 66 -12.16 2.04 4.91
CA PHE A 66 -10.73 2.14 5.20
C PHE A 66 -10.10 0.79 5.55
N ASN A 67 -10.80 -0.08 6.29
CA ASN A 67 -10.32 -1.44 6.58
C ASN A 67 -10.16 -2.27 5.29
N LYS A 68 -11.13 -2.19 4.37
CA LYS A 68 -11.04 -2.86 3.07
C LYS A 68 -9.87 -2.33 2.24
N MET A 69 -9.68 -1.02 2.20
CA MET A 69 -8.53 -0.40 1.51
C MET A 69 -7.20 -0.83 2.14
N LEU A 70 -7.11 -0.89 3.47
CA LEU A 70 -5.92 -1.34 4.18
C LEU A 70 -5.57 -2.79 3.84
N VAL A 71 -6.56 -3.68 3.85
CA VAL A 71 -6.36 -5.09 3.48
C VAL A 71 -5.93 -5.19 2.01
N ALA A 72 -6.59 -4.49 1.10
CA ALA A 72 -6.23 -4.48 -0.32
C ALA A 72 -4.80 -3.95 -0.56
N PHE A 73 -4.40 -2.90 0.17
CA PHE A 73 -3.05 -2.35 0.12
C PHE A 73 -2.00 -3.38 0.54
N PHE A 74 -2.21 -4.07 1.67
CA PHE A 74 -1.29 -5.12 2.12
C PHE A 74 -1.23 -6.29 1.15
N ILE A 75 -2.37 -6.73 0.60
CA ILE A 75 -2.39 -7.78 -0.43
C ILE A 75 -1.54 -7.37 -1.64
N ALA A 76 -1.72 -6.15 -2.14
CA ALA A 76 -0.98 -5.65 -3.29
C ALA A 76 0.54 -5.63 -3.05
N ILE A 77 0.97 -5.17 -1.87
CA ILE A 77 2.39 -5.19 -1.48
C ILE A 77 2.91 -6.61 -1.31
N LEU A 78 2.17 -7.49 -0.64
CA LEU A 78 2.60 -8.88 -0.42
C LEU A 78 2.80 -9.62 -1.74
N VAL A 79 1.89 -9.43 -2.71
CA VAL A 79 2.03 -10.00 -4.06
C VAL A 79 3.29 -9.48 -4.75
N ALA A 80 3.55 -8.17 -4.67
CA ALA A 80 4.77 -7.59 -5.25
C ALA A 80 6.03 -8.16 -4.61
N ILE A 81 6.10 -8.20 -3.27
CA ILE A 81 7.25 -8.73 -2.52
C ILE A 81 7.48 -10.21 -2.83
N ALA A 82 6.42 -11.02 -2.80
CA ALA A 82 6.50 -12.44 -3.13
C ALA A 82 7.02 -12.65 -4.56
N SER A 83 6.55 -11.82 -5.50
CA SER A 83 6.99 -11.88 -6.90
C SER A 83 8.47 -11.50 -7.05
N VAL A 84 8.95 -10.45 -6.35
CA VAL A 84 10.38 -10.09 -6.30
C VAL A 84 11.21 -11.23 -5.73
N ALA A 85 10.77 -11.85 -4.63
CA ALA A 85 11.48 -12.93 -3.98
C ALA A 85 11.63 -14.16 -4.88
N VAL A 86 10.55 -14.57 -5.57
CA VAL A 86 10.59 -15.68 -6.52
C VAL A 86 11.45 -15.33 -7.74
N TYR A 87 11.27 -14.14 -8.32
CA TYR A 87 12.08 -13.68 -9.45
C TYR A 87 13.58 -13.68 -9.11
N SER A 88 13.95 -13.17 -7.93
CA SER A 88 15.34 -13.13 -7.47
C SER A 88 15.90 -14.54 -7.31
N ASN A 89 15.16 -15.46 -6.69
CA ASN A 89 15.60 -16.86 -6.55
C ASN A 89 15.79 -17.57 -7.89
N LEU A 90 14.98 -17.26 -8.90
CA LEU A 90 15.08 -17.87 -10.23
C LEU A 90 16.19 -17.29 -11.09
N THR A 91 16.62 -16.06 -10.83
CA THR A 91 17.57 -15.32 -11.69
C THR A 91 18.93 -15.09 -11.05
N PHE A 92 19.05 -15.27 -9.74
CA PHE A 92 20.30 -15.11 -9.02
C PHE A 92 21.28 -16.24 -9.36
N VAL A 93 22.38 -15.89 -10.03
CA VAL A 93 23.54 -16.78 -10.22
C VAL A 93 24.62 -16.35 -9.22
N PRO A 94 25.00 -17.19 -8.25
CA PRO A 94 26.09 -16.86 -7.34
C PRO A 94 27.38 -16.63 -8.13
N PRO A 95 28.22 -15.64 -7.76
CA PRO A 95 29.51 -15.48 -8.41
C PRO A 95 30.31 -16.77 -8.25
N ALA A 96 30.83 -17.30 -9.36
CA ALA A 96 31.69 -18.47 -9.34
C ALA A 96 32.85 -18.19 -8.37
N ARG A 97 33.00 -19.02 -7.33
CA ARG A 97 34.16 -18.93 -6.45
C ARG A 97 35.39 -19.15 -7.35
N MET A 98 36.14 -18.09 -7.62
CA MET A 98 37.47 -18.25 -8.22
C MET A 98 38.29 -19.05 -7.20
N GLN A 99 38.56 -20.31 -7.53
CA GLN A 99 39.53 -21.16 -6.84
C GLN A 99 40.93 -20.80 -7.32
#